data_AF-A0A6S7JJB1-F1
#
_entry.id   AF-A0A6S7JJB1-F1
#
_cell.length_a   1.000
_cell.length_b   1.000
_cell.length_c   1.000
_cell.angle_alpha   90.00
_cell.angle_beta   90.00
_cell.angle_gamma   90.00
#
_symmetry.space_group_name_H-M   'P 1'
#
loop_
_entity.id
_entity.type
_entity.pdbx_description
1 polymer ?
#
loop_
_entity_poly.entity_id
_entity_poly.type
_entity_poly.pdbx_seq_one_letter_code
_entity_poly.pdbx_strand_id
1 'polypeptide(L)'
;MRPADVSKSNKDQVWITLYGHGLGEFPLPKFRVDDTVRITKYKNIFTKGYEANFTEEIFKVVRVFRGDPNTYEIESHDGEPIIGKFYEVELSAVDKKDDVYRVEKILRRRK
;
A
#
# COMPACT_ATOMS: atom_id res chain seq x y z
N MET A 1 -25.40 -6.50 -26.89
CA MET A 1 -24.65 -6.58 -28.17
C MET A 1 -24.20 -8.01 -28.36
N ARG A 2 -24.32 -8.60 -29.55
CA ARG A 2 -23.84 -9.98 -29.78
C ARG A 2 -22.32 -9.94 -30.01
N PRO A 3 -21.57 -10.99 -29.64
CA PRO A 3 -20.11 -11.02 -29.86
C PRO A 3 -19.69 -10.81 -31.32
N ALA A 4 -20.51 -11.27 -32.27
CA ALA A 4 -20.25 -11.11 -33.70
C ALA A 4 -20.36 -9.65 -34.20
N ASP A 5 -21.06 -8.78 -33.45
CA ASP A 5 -21.27 -7.37 -33.82
C ASP A 5 -20.16 -6.45 -33.24
N VAL A 6 -19.14 -6.98 -32.56
CA VAL A 6 -18.05 -6.20 -31.92
C VAL A 6 -16.98 -5.83 -32.95
N SER A 7 -16.61 -4.55 -33.01
CA SER A 7 -15.58 -3.99 -33.89
C SER A 7 -14.70 -2.97 -33.16
N LYS A 8 -13.60 -2.53 -33.78
CA LYS A 8 -12.71 -1.50 -33.18
C LYS A 8 -13.44 -0.19 -32.86
N SER A 9 -14.52 0.12 -33.58
CA SER A 9 -15.29 1.36 -33.41
C SER A 9 -16.22 1.34 -32.20
N ASN A 10 -16.76 0.17 -31.83
CA ASN A 10 -17.71 0.04 -30.71
C ASN A 10 -17.07 -0.52 -29.44
N LYS A 11 -15.75 -0.67 -29.41
CA LYS A 11 -14.98 -1.19 -28.26
C LYS A 11 -15.32 -0.47 -26.95
N ASP A 12 -15.48 0.85 -26.99
CA ASP A 12 -15.69 1.67 -25.78
C ASP A 12 -17.12 1.46 -25.26
N GLN A 13 -18.10 1.39 -26.16
CA GLN A 13 -19.48 1.06 -25.81
C GLN A 13 -19.60 -0.34 -25.21
N VAL A 14 -18.90 -1.33 -25.79
CA VAL A 14 -18.85 -2.70 -25.27
C VAL A 14 -18.21 -2.72 -23.89
N TRP A 15 -17.09 -2.02 -23.72
CA TRP A 15 -16.39 -1.95 -22.44
C TRP A 15 -17.25 -1.31 -21.34
N ILE A 16 -17.91 -0.18 -21.62
CA ILE A 16 -18.83 0.47 -20.67
C ILE A 16 -20.01 -0.46 -20.33
N THR A 17 -20.50 -1.22 -21.30
CA THR A 17 -21.62 -2.15 -21.05
C THR A 17 -21.20 -3.31 -20.14
N LEU A 18 -20.01 -3.87 -20.36
CA LEU A 18 -19.50 -5.03 -19.62
C LEU A 18 -18.92 -4.65 -18.25
N TYR A 19 -18.20 -3.53 -18.16
CA TYR A 19 -17.38 -3.14 -17.02
C TYR A 19 -17.73 -1.75 -16.47
N GLY A 20 -18.71 -1.05 -17.06
CA GLY A 20 -19.07 0.30 -16.64
C GLY A 20 -19.95 0.38 -15.39
N HIS A 21 -20.46 -0.77 -14.92
CA HIS A 21 -21.17 -0.84 -13.65
C HIS A 21 -20.14 -0.75 -12.49
N GLY A 22 -20.42 0.09 -11.48
CA GLY A 22 -19.50 0.30 -10.35
C GLY A 22 -18.35 1.28 -10.62
N LEU A 23 -18.30 1.93 -11.79
CA LEU A 23 -17.33 3.00 -12.05
C LEU A 23 -17.61 4.20 -11.12
N GLY A 24 -16.73 4.40 -10.13
CA GLY A 24 -16.76 5.55 -9.22
C GLY A 24 -17.12 5.20 -7.77
N GLU A 25 -17.55 3.97 -7.47
CA GLU A 25 -17.75 3.49 -6.10
C GLU A 25 -16.46 2.87 -5.57
N PHE A 26 -15.43 3.70 -5.37
CA PHE A 26 -14.19 3.23 -4.74
C PHE A 26 -14.37 3.09 -3.23
N PRO A 27 -13.81 2.04 -2.61
CA PRO A 27 -13.82 1.92 -1.16
C PRO A 27 -13.15 3.15 -0.52
N LEU A 28 -13.62 3.51 0.68
CA LEU A 28 -12.97 4.57 1.44
C LEU A 28 -11.54 4.14 1.80
N PRO A 29 -10.52 5.00 1.60
CA PRO A 29 -9.16 4.70 2.02
C PRO A 29 -9.09 4.52 3.53
N LYS A 30 -8.43 3.46 3.98
CA LYS A 30 -8.16 3.19 5.39
C LYS A 30 -7.14 4.16 6.00
N PHE A 31 -6.13 4.55 5.23
CA PHE A 31 -5.08 5.47 5.67
C PHE A 31 -5.24 6.84 5.04
N ARG A 32 -4.74 7.87 5.73
CA ARG A 32 -4.71 9.27 5.31
C ARG A 32 -3.27 9.72 5.12
N VAL A 33 -3.11 10.86 4.44
CA VAL A 33 -1.83 11.56 4.39
C VAL A 33 -1.39 11.87 5.83
N ASP A 34 -0.10 11.72 6.08
CA ASP A 34 0.58 11.84 7.38
C ASP A 34 0.35 10.70 8.38
N ASP A 35 -0.45 9.68 8.05
CA ASP A 35 -0.56 8.49 8.89
C ASP A 35 0.78 7.74 8.94
N THR A 36 1.08 7.21 10.12
CA THR A 36 2.30 6.44 10.38
C THR A 36 2.02 4.94 10.18
N VAL A 37 2.78 4.30 9.30
CA VAL A 37 2.56 2.92 8.87
C VAL A 37 3.85 2.09 8.84
N ARG A 38 3.69 0.76 8.82
CA ARG A 38 4.75 -0.23 8.56
C ARG A 38 4.39 -1.07 7.35
N ILE A 39 5.41 -1.57 6.64
CA ILE A 39 5.20 -2.52 5.55
C ILE A 39 5.12 -3.94 6.12
N THR A 40 4.12 -4.71 5.68
CA THR A 40 3.99 -6.13 6.02
C THR A 40 5.11 -6.94 5.35
N LYS A 41 5.80 -7.80 6.11
CA LYS A 41 6.81 -8.71 5.59
C LYS A 41 6.16 -9.87 4.85
N TYR A 42 6.74 -10.24 3.71
CA TYR A 42 6.38 -11.47 3.01
C TYR A 42 6.72 -12.68 3.89
N LYS A 43 5.73 -13.56 4.10
CA LYS A 43 5.92 -14.81 4.84
C LYS A 43 5.97 -15.99 3.89
N ASN A 44 6.95 -16.86 4.10
CA ASN A 44 7.00 -18.17 3.47
C ASN A 44 6.19 -19.18 4.29
N ILE A 45 5.88 -20.31 3.66
CA ILE A 45 5.10 -21.42 4.26
C ILE A 45 5.74 -21.92 5.57
N PHE A 46 7.07 -21.81 5.69
CA PHE A 46 7.86 -22.27 6.84
C PHE A 46 8.34 -21.12 7.75
N THR A 47 7.79 -19.92 7.63
CA THR A 47 8.16 -18.80 8.51
C THR A 47 7.72 -19.10 9.94
N LYS A 48 8.61 -18.85 10.90
CA LYS A 48 8.35 -19.15 12.30
C LYS A 48 7.28 -18.21 12.85
N GLY A 49 6.30 -18.77 13.56
CA GLY A 49 5.14 -18.00 14.05
C GLY A 49 5.48 -16.88 15.03
N TYR A 50 6.65 -16.94 15.68
CA TYR A 50 7.12 -15.91 16.62
C TYR A 50 7.78 -14.69 15.94
N GLU A 51 8.04 -14.76 14.63
CA GLU A 51 8.64 -13.64 13.91
C GLU A 51 7.59 -12.55 13.61
N ALA A 52 8.00 -11.29 13.71
CA ALA A 52 7.14 -10.16 13.44
C ALA A 52 6.67 -10.13 11.98
N ASN A 53 5.41 -9.73 11.76
CA ASN A 53 4.77 -9.70 10.45
C ASN A 53 5.08 -8.44 9.64
N PHE A 54 5.86 -7.51 10.19
CA PHE A 54 6.08 -6.19 9.61
C PHE A 54 7.55 -5.76 9.69
N THR A 55 7.94 -4.80 8.86
CA THR A 55 9.24 -4.14 8.88
C THR A 55 9.44 -3.38 10.19
N GLU A 56 10.70 -3.26 10.61
CA GLU A 56 11.02 -2.53 11.84
C GLU A 56 10.93 -1.02 11.62
N GLU A 57 11.32 -0.59 10.42
CA GLU A 57 11.22 0.78 9.93
C GLU A 57 9.77 1.23 9.81
N ILE A 58 9.57 2.51 10.09
CA ILE A 58 8.27 3.16 10.17
C ILE A 58 8.26 4.26 9.12
N PHE A 59 7.20 4.27 8.33
CA PHE A 59 7.00 5.14 7.18
C PHE A 59 5.82 6.07 7.41
N LYS A 60 5.77 7.13 6.63
CA LYS A 60 4.67 8.09 6.61
C LYS A 60 3.96 8.02 5.27
N VAL A 61 2.64 8.04 5.27
CA VAL A 61 1.85 8.12 4.03
C VAL A 61 1.93 9.53 3.46
N VAL A 62 2.44 9.67 2.23
CA VAL A 62 2.56 10.97 1.55
C VAL A 62 1.40 11.21 0.59
N ARG A 63 0.83 10.14 0.01
CA ARG A 63 -0.23 10.27 -0.98
C ARG A 63 -1.15 9.06 -0.97
N VAL A 64 -2.44 9.34 -1.14
CA VAL A 64 -3.51 8.35 -1.24
C VAL A 64 -4.07 8.37 -2.65
N PHE A 65 -4.07 7.21 -3.32
CA PHE A 65 -4.69 7.02 -4.63
C PHE A 65 -5.98 6.25 -4.45
N ARG A 66 -7.10 6.93 -4.73
CA ARG A 66 -8.42 6.31 -4.73
C ARG A 66 -8.60 5.46 -5.98
N GLY A 67 -8.95 4.20 -5.77
CA GLY A 67 -9.16 3.20 -6.79
C GLY A 67 -9.79 1.96 -6.17
N ASP A 68 -9.99 0.92 -6.98
CA ASP A 68 -10.37 -0.40 -6.50
C ASP A 68 -9.26 -1.41 -6.84
N PRO A 69 -8.35 -1.74 -5.90
CA PRO A 69 -8.28 -1.27 -4.52
C PRO A 69 -7.47 0.05 -4.34
N ASN A 70 -7.58 0.68 -3.16
CA ASN A 70 -6.81 1.88 -2.82
C ASN A 70 -5.31 1.57 -2.72
N THR A 71 -4.49 2.53 -3.17
CA THR A 71 -3.02 2.44 -3.11
C THR A 71 -2.39 3.69 -2.51
N TYR A 72 -1.18 3.55 -1.97
CA TYR A 72 -0.50 4.57 -1.16
C TYR A 72 0.95 4.74 -1.60
N GLU A 73 1.43 5.98 -1.61
CA GLU A 73 2.87 6.28 -1.60
C GLU A 73 3.29 6.61 -0.17
N ILE A 74 4.48 6.15 0.21
CA ILE A 74 5.02 6.32 1.56
C ILE A 74 6.46 6.85 1.51
N GLU A 75 6.89 7.52 2.57
CA GLU A 75 8.28 8.01 2.74
C GLU A 75 8.89 7.49 4.05
N SER A 76 10.22 7.40 4.09
CA SER A 76 10.98 7.09 5.30
C SER A 76 10.95 8.25 6.30
N HIS A 77 11.52 8.04 7.49
CA HIS A 77 11.65 9.11 8.49
C HIS A 77 12.48 10.31 7.99
N ASP A 78 13.43 10.07 7.08
CA ASP A 78 14.32 11.10 6.53
C ASP A 78 13.68 11.86 5.35
N GLY A 79 12.42 11.56 5.01
CA GLY A 79 11.70 12.19 3.90
C GLY A 79 12.06 11.60 2.53
N GLU A 80 12.70 10.43 2.48
CA GLU A 80 13.00 9.75 1.24
C GLU A 80 11.76 8.93 0.79
N PRO A 81 11.19 9.19 -0.40
CA PRO A 81 10.04 8.44 -0.87
C PRO A 81 10.45 7.00 -1.21
N ILE A 82 9.66 6.04 -0.76
CA ILE A 82 9.84 4.63 -1.14
C ILE A 82 9.29 4.44 -2.55
N ILE A 83 10.12 3.89 -3.43
CA ILE A 83 9.77 3.66 -4.82
C ILE A 83 8.65 2.62 -4.91
N GLY A 84 7.52 3.03 -5.49
CA GLY A 84 6.38 2.16 -5.77
C GLY A 84 5.08 2.66 -5.14
N LYS A 85 4.03 1.86 -5.28
CA LYS A 85 2.74 2.07 -4.63
C LYS A 85 2.40 0.83 -3.83
N PHE A 86 1.89 1.03 -2.63
CA PHE A 86 1.55 -0.02 -1.69
C PHE A 86 0.05 -0.18 -1.60
N TYR A 87 -0.42 -1.42 -1.54
CA TYR A 87 -1.81 -1.72 -1.25
C TYR A 87 -2.09 -1.57 0.25
N GLU A 88 -3.37 -1.39 0.56
CA GLU A 88 -3.83 -1.30 1.96
C GLU A 88 -3.43 -2.52 2.81
N VAL A 89 -3.45 -3.72 2.22
CA VAL A 89 -3.10 -4.98 2.92
C VAL A 89 -1.61 -5.10 3.21
N GLU A 90 -0.78 -4.36 2.49
CA GLU A 90 0.67 -4.32 2.67
C GLU A 90 1.09 -3.33 3.74
N LEU A 91 0.15 -2.52 4.26
CA LEU A 91 0.40 -1.50 5.26
C LEU A 91 -0.29 -1.81 6.58
N SER A 92 0.43 -1.62 7.68
CA SER A 92 -0.09 -1.71 9.05
C SER A 92 0.01 -0.36 9.75
N ALA A 93 -1.08 0.10 10.35
CA ALA A 93 -1.06 1.29 11.21
C ALA A 93 -0.10 1.10 12.38
N VAL A 94 0.58 2.18 12.78
CA VAL A 94 1.41 2.21 13.98
C VAL A 94 0.96 3.37 14.87
N ASP A 95 0.62 3.05 16.12
CA ASP A 95 0.37 4.05 17.17
C ASP A 95 1.67 4.25 17.96
N LYS A 96 2.39 5.34 17.68
CA LYS A 96 3.57 5.73 18.46
C LYS A 96 3.13 6.61 19.62
N LYS A 97 2.86 5.99 20.77
CA LYS A 97 2.72 6.72 22.04
C LYS A 97 4.07 6.98 22.71
N ASP A 98 5.02 6.08 22.47
CA ASP A 98 6.36 6.12 23.04
C ASP A 98 7.35 6.33 21.90
N ASP A 99 8.21 7.35 21.99
CA ASP A 99 9.18 7.74 20.95
C ASP A 99 10.41 6.81 20.92
N VAL A 100 10.16 5.50 20.97
CA VAL A 100 11.17 4.44 21.08
C VAL A 100 11.32 3.72 19.74
N TYR A 101 12.56 3.66 19.25
CA TYR A 101 12.93 3.03 17.99
C TYR A 101 13.88 1.86 18.20
N ARG A 102 13.76 0.84 17.36
CA ARG A 102 14.71 -0.27 17.32
C ARG A 102 15.95 0.17 16.55
N VAL A 103 17.12 -0.04 17.17
CA VAL A 103 18.41 0.26 16.53
C VAL A 103 18.72 -0.80 15.48
N GLU A 104 18.93 -0.38 14.24
CA GLU A 104 19.35 -1.26 13.15
C GLU A 104 20.85 -1.61 13.25
N LYS A 105 21.71 -0.59 13.34
CA LYS A 105 23.17 -0.76 13.35
C LYS A 105 23.86 0.30 14.21
N ILE A 106 24.86 -0.14 14.98
CA ILE A 106 25.75 0.76 15.73
C ILE A 106 26.97 1.07 14.85
N LEU A 107 27.15 2.34 14.47
CA LEU A 107 28.25 2.76 13.59
C LEU A 107 29.61 2.82 14.30
N ARG A 108 29.64 3.15 15.59
CA ARG A 108 30.88 3.27 16.37
C ARG A 108 30.65 2.99 17.85
N ARG A 109 31.52 2.20 18.46
CA ARG A 109 31.55 1.97 19.92
C ARG A 109 32.75 2.70 20.53
N ARG A 110 32.56 3.33 21.69
CA ARG A 110 33.66 3.92 22.47
C ARG A 110 34.50 2.79 23.07
N LYS A 111 35.83 2.86 22.90
CA LYS A 111 36.79 2.02 23.64
C LYS A 111 36.86 2.46 25.09
#